data_AF-A0A645BWG2-F1
#
_entry.id   AF-A0A645BWG2-F1
#
_cell.length_a   1.000
_cell.length_b   1.000
_cell.length_c   1.000
_cell.angle_alpha   90.00
_cell.angle_beta   90.00
_cell.angle_gamma   90.00
#
_symmetry.space_group_name_H-M   'P 1'
#
loop_
_entity.id
_entity.type
_entity.pdbx_description
1 polymer ?
#
loop_
_entity_poly.entity_id
_entity_poly.type
_entity_poly.pdbx_seq_one_letter_code
_entity_poly.pdbx_strand_id
1 'polypeptide(L)'
;MAFGNYHWRVRAYFPYDENSANDTVNLPVQVSLSRPSQLRAASLTADAQATSTNPIAQIRWSVVNDGDGPAGYNWVDSVYYSSDVWITPDDTLLASRTNLAGLASGARYSWQTSVSLPGVAKTGGFLLLYVDNNQVFWEEIETDNFIDLPLRITPEKPGPTWLTEPRFMNGRFQASLHGVAGQSVVLQASTNLIDWESLRALTFQTEELDIEDINSGGSAPRFYRLIPLSELD
;
A
#
# COMPACT_ATOMS: atom_id res chain seq x y z
N MET A 1 22.09 21.79 -16.99
CA MET A 1 23.37 22.14 -17.66
C MET A 1 23.38 21.46 -19.02
N ALA A 2 23.84 22.12 -20.08
CA ALA A 2 23.76 21.59 -21.44
C ALA A 2 24.91 20.60 -21.73
N PHE A 3 24.57 19.48 -22.37
CA PHE A 3 25.52 18.51 -22.90
C PHE A 3 26.22 19.08 -24.15
N GLY A 4 27.53 18.91 -24.29
CA GLY A 4 28.27 19.37 -25.48
C GLY A 4 29.78 19.12 -25.40
N ASN A 5 30.43 19.15 -26.57
CA ASN A 5 31.89 19.14 -26.67
C ASN A 5 32.42 20.50 -26.22
N TYR A 6 33.19 20.52 -25.13
CA TYR A 6 33.86 21.74 -24.65
C TYR A 6 35.29 21.77 -25.19
N HIS A 7 35.72 22.91 -25.71
CA HIS A 7 37.11 23.17 -26.07
C HIS A 7 37.67 24.23 -25.12
N TRP A 8 38.71 23.88 -24.36
CA TRP A 8 39.54 24.88 -23.69
C TRP A 8 40.53 25.45 -24.70
N ARG A 9 40.70 26.78 -24.71
CA ARG A 9 41.78 27.45 -25.43
C ARG A 9 42.80 27.92 -24.41
N VAL A 10 43.97 27.29 -24.38
CA VAL A 10 45.13 27.82 -23.66
C VAL A 10 45.92 28.66 -24.66
N ARG A 11 46.11 29.94 -24.36
CA ARG A 11 47.01 30.83 -25.10
C ARG A 11 48.22 31.06 -24.19
N ALA A 12 49.40 30.60 -24.59
CA ALA A 12 50.61 31.09 -23.95
C ALA A 12 50.86 32.53 -24.41
N TYR A 13 51.53 33.32 -23.59
CA TYR A 13 51.92 34.69 -23.95
C TYR A 13 53.43 34.77 -23.87
N PHE A 14 54.08 34.78 -25.04
CA PHE A 14 55.52 35.05 -25.14
C PHE A 14 55.71 36.47 -25.70
N PRO A 15 56.36 37.39 -24.98
CA PRO A 15 56.45 38.80 -25.38
C PRO A 15 57.33 39.07 -26.60
N TYR A 16 57.79 38.04 -27.31
CA TYR A 16 58.68 38.14 -28.48
C TYR A 16 58.39 37.10 -29.58
N ASP A 17 57.14 36.63 -29.70
CA ASP A 17 56.74 35.75 -30.80
C ASP A 17 56.22 36.57 -32.00
N GLU A 18 56.95 36.53 -33.11
CA GLU A 18 56.57 37.18 -34.38
C GLU A 18 55.50 36.39 -35.16
N ASN A 19 55.07 35.22 -34.68
CA ASN A 19 54.09 34.39 -35.37
C ASN A 19 53.03 33.77 -34.44
N SER A 20 52.00 34.56 -34.11
CA SER A 20 50.83 34.17 -33.31
C SER A 20 50.01 32.95 -33.81
N ALA A 21 50.36 32.37 -34.96
CA ALA A 21 49.69 31.20 -35.54
C ALA A 21 50.19 29.84 -34.98
N ASN A 22 51.32 29.79 -34.27
CA ASN A 22 51.89 28.56 -33.71
C ASN A 22 51.40 28.26 -32.28
N ASP A 23 50.91 29.25 -31.55
CA ASP A 23 50.70 29.13 -30.10
C ASP A 23 49.33 28.54 -29.70
N THR A 24 48.72 27.74 -30.59
CA THR A 24 47.40 27.12 -30.37
C THR A 24 47.47 25.62 -30.60
N VAL A 25 47.60 24.86 -29.51
CA VAL A 25 47.41 23.42 -29.52
C VAL A 25 45.96 23.12 -29.12
N ASN A 26 45.14 22.66 -30.07
CA ASN A 26 43.81 22.14 -29.79
C ASN A 26 43.92 20.64 -29.50
N LEU A 27 44.09 20.25 -28.24
CA LEU A 27 43.88 18.84 -27.85
C LEU A 27 42.39 18.64 -27.56
N PRO A 28 41.71 17.69 -28.22
CA PRO A 28 40.37 17.31 -27.81
C PRO A 28 40.45 16.63 -26.44
N VAL A 29 39.96 17.28 -25.39
CA VAL A 29 39.67 16.63 -24.12
C VAL A 29 38.23 16.14 -24.18
N GLN A 30 38.06 14.82 -24.06
CA GLN A 30 36.76 14.23 -23.82
C GLN A 30 36.44 14.41 -22.33
N VAL A 31 35.49 15.31 -22.03
CA VAL A 31 34.89 15.39 -20.69
C VAL A 31 33.66 14.50 -20.70
N SER A 32 33.80 13.28 -20.19
CA SER A 32 32.64 12.41 -19.92
C SER A 32 32.12 12.75 -18.52
N LEU A 33 31.00 13.46 -18.46
CA LEU A 33 30.24 13.61 -17.21
C LEU A 33 29.39 12.36 -17.02
N SER A 34 29.56 11.67 -15.89
CA SER A 34 28.65 10.58 -15.49
C SER A 34 27.27 11.16 -15.15
N ARG A 35 26.21 10.39 -15.39
CA ARG A 35 24.86 10.78 -14.96
C ARG A 35 24.83 10.97 -13.43
N PRO A 36 24.04 11.91 -12.90
CA PRO A 36 23.87 12.07 -11.44
C PRO A 36 23.20 10.84 -10.81
N SER A 37 22.87 10.94 -9.52
CA SER A 37 21.92 9.98 -8.92
C SER A 37 20.58 10.03 -9.65
N GLN A 38 19.89 8.89 -9.67
CA GLN A 38 18.53 8.75 -10.18
C GLN A 38 17.77 7.79 -9.25
N LEU A 39 17.25 8.32 -8.16
CA LEU A 39 16.35 7.66 -7.27
C LEU A 39 15.05 7.33 -8.02
N ARG A 40 14.46 6.21 -7.63
CA ARG A 40 13.18 5.76 -8.14
C ARG A 40 12.46 4.96 -7.08
N ALA A 41 11.18 5.25 -6.89
CA ALA A 41 10.29 4.41 -6.11
C ALA A 41 10.17 3.05 -6.84
N ALA A 42 10.69 1.98 -6.25
CA ALA A 42 10.77 0.67 -6.90
C ALA A 42 9.57 -0.23 -6.55
N SER A 43 9.00 -0.08 -5.36
CA SER A 43 7.80 -0.80 -4.95
C SER A 43 7.11 -0.12 -3.78
N LEU A 44 5.77 -0.24 -3.72
CA LEU A 44 4.96 0.08 -2.54
C LEU A 44 3.94 -1.05 -2.34
N THR A 45 3.84 -1.56 -1.12
CA THR A 45 2.84 -2.56 -0.73
C THR A 45 2.28 -2.23 0.65
N ALA A 46 1.03 -2.58 0.89
CA ALA A 46 0.42 -2.40 2.20
C ALA A 46 -0.55 -3.54 2.52
N ASP A 47 -0.49 -4.01 3.75
CA ASP A 47 -1.43 -4.97 4.32
C ASP A 47 -2.21 -4.27 5.45
N ALA A 48 -3.53 -4.17 5.30
CA ALA A 48 -4.41 -3.51 6.26
C ALA A 48 -5.70 -4.30 6.47
N GLN A 49 -6.13 -4.42 7.72
CA GLN A 49 -7.39 -5.05 8.10
C GLN A 49 -8.30 -4.05 8.81
N ALA A 50 -9.61 -4.14 8.60
CA ALA A 50 -10.60 -3.22 9.18
C ALA A 50 -10.92 -3.50 10.66
N THR A 51 -9.91 -3.78 11.49
CA THR A 51 -10.05 -4.28 12.89
C THR A 51 -10.41 -3.20 13.92
N SER A 52 -10.39 -1.93 13.55
CA SER A 52 -10.67 -0.81 14.47
C SER A 52 -11.17 0.42 13.69
N THR A 53 -11.62 1.47 14.39
CA THR A 53 -12.02 2.74 13.74
C THR A 53 -10.93 3.31 12.84
N ASN A 54 -9.67 3.30 13.31
CA ASN A 54 -8.48 3.71 12.57
C ASN A 54 -7.59 2.49 12.35
N PRO A 55 -7.73 1.78 11.21
CA PRO A 55 -7.06 0.50 11.00
C PRO A 55 -5.55 0.68 10.94
N ILE A 56 -4.80 -0.31 11.42
CA ILE A 56 -3.34 -0.33 11.30
C ILE A 56 -2.97 -0.99 9.97
N ALA A 57 -2.11 -0.33 9.20
CA ALA A 57 -1.52 -0.87 7.98
C ALA A 57 -0.03 -1.13 8.17
N GLN A 58 0.44 -2.30 7.71
CA GLN A 58 1.87 -2.55 7.54
C GLN A 58 2.27 -2.14 6.13
N ILE A 59 3.00 -1.04 6.01
CA ILE A 59 3.47 -0.50 4.74
C ILE A 59 4.92 -0.94 4.52
N ARG A 60 5.22 -1.34 3.29
CA ARG A 60 6.58 -1.70 2.85
C ARG A 60 6.88 -0.99 1.54
N TRP A 61 8.08 -0.44 1.42
CA TRP A 61 8.54 0.13 0.16
C TRP A 61 10.01 -0.17 -0.12
N SER A 62 10.40 -0.01 -1.38
CA SER A 62 11.78 -0.09 -1.80
C SER A 62 12.10 1.03 -2.77
N VAL A 63 13.36 1.43 -2.78
CA VAL A 63 13.90 2.48 -3.65
C VAL A 63 15.21 1.98 -4.22
N VAL A 64 15.45 2.35 -5.47
CA VAL A 64 16.68 2.07 -6.21
C VAL A 64 17.31 3.38 -6.66
N ASN A 65 18.64 3.41 -6.77
CA ASN A 65 19.35 4.45 -7.49
C ASN A 65 19.79 3.89 -8.85
N ASP A 66 19.05 4.21 -9.90
CA ASP A 66 19.31 3.82 -11.29
C ASP A 66 20.30 4.77 -12.01
N GLY A 67 20.89 5.72 -11.28
CA GLY A 67 21.84 6.70 -11.80
C GLY A 67 23.29 6.19 -11.74
N ASP A 68 24.21 6.85 -12.44
CA ASP A 68 25.64 6.50 -12.42
C ASP A 68 26.36 7.07 -11.19
N GLY A 69 25.80 8.12 -10.58
CA GLY A 69 26.30 8.75 -9.36
C GLY A 69 25.65 8.21 -8.08
N PRO A 70 26.34 8.27 -6.93
CA PRO A 70 25.73 7.95 -5.64
C PRO A 70 24.77 9.06 -5.19
N ALA A 71 23.65 8.69 -4.57
CA ALA A 71 22.81 9.60 -3.79
C ALA A 71 23.53 9.89 -2.46
N GLY A 72 24.35 10.96 -2.44
CA GLY A 72 25.30 11.26 -1.35
C GLY A 72 24.82 12.22 -0.26
N TYR A 73 23.61 12.77 -0.39
CA TYR A 73 23.00 13.66 0.61
C TYR A 73 21.92 12.94 1.44
N ASN A 74 21.39 13.62 2.45
CA ASN A 74 20.26 13.12 3.23
C ASN A 74 18.96 13.51 2.54
N TRP A 75 18.14 12.53 2.17
CA TRP A 75 16.80 12.75 1.61
C TRP A 75 15.71 12.14 2.47
N VAL A 76 14.46 12.49 2.17
CA VAL A 76 13.28 12.05 2.91
C VAL A 76 12.32 11.33 1.99
N ASP A 77 11.98 10.08 2.32
CA ASP A 77 10.82 9.41 1.72
C ASP A 77 9.58 9.77 2.53
N SER A 78 8.44 9.98 1.87
CA SER A 78 7.16 10.26 2.53
C SER A 78 6.06 9.38 1.96
N VAL A 79 5.22 8.85 2.83
CA VAL A 79 4.04 8.05 2.47
C VAL A 79 2.79 8.74 2.98
N TYR A 80 1.83 8.96 2.08
CA TYR A 80 0.58 9.64 2.34
C TYR A 80 -0.61 8.71 2.11
N TYR A 81 -1.70 8.97 2.83
CA TYR A 81 -3.04 8.52 2.43
C TYR A 81 -3.73 9.66 1.68
N SER A 82 -4.33 9.35 0.53
CA SER A 82 -5.07 10.30 -0.31
C SER A 82 -6.39 9.71 -0.80
N SER A 83 -7.33 10.57 -1.16
CA SER A 83 -8.55 10.19 -1.89
C SER A 83 -8.33 9.99 -3.39
N ASP A 84 -7.22 10.47 -3.95
CA ASP A 84 -6.89 10.34 -5.37
C ASP A 84 -5.39 10.02 -5.58
N VAL A 85 -4.91 10.13 -6.82
CA VAL A 85 -3.55 9.77 -7.23
C VAL A 85 -2.59 10.96 -7.29
N TRP A 86 -2.96 12.10 -6.72
CA TRP A 86 -2.15 13.32 -6.70
C TRP A 86 -1.77 13.68 -5.27
N ILE A 87 -0.50 14.01 -5.05
CA ILE A 87 -0.09 14.56 -3.76
C ILE A 87 -0.56 16.01 -3.66
N THR A 88 -1.38 16.28 -2.66
CA THR A 88 -1.90 17.60 -2.32
C THR A 88 -1.69 17.92 -0.84
N PRO A 89 -1.77 19.20 -0.42
CA PRO A 89 -1.67 19.56 0.98
C PRO A 89 -2.75 18.97 1.90
N ASP A 90 -3.86 18.47 1.34
CA ASP A 90 -4.97 17.86 2.09
C ASP A 90 -4.72 16.38 2.41
N ASP A 91 -3.67 15.77 1.84
CA ASP A 91 -3.33 14.38 2.07
C ASP A 91 -2.77 14.15 3.47
N THR A 92 -3.08 12.98 4.02
CA THR A 92 -2.64 12.62 5.38
C THR A 92 -1.26 11.97 5.33
N LEU A 93 -0.24 12.64 5.87
CA LEU A 93 1.09 12.03 6.06
C LEU A 93 1.00 10.86 7.05
N LEU A 94 1.30 9.65 6.58
CA LEU A 94 1.27 8.43 7.39
C LEU A 94 2.64 8.07 7.94
N ALA A 95 3.69 8.22 7.11
CA ALA A 95 5.05 7.89 7.48
C ALA A 95 6.04 8.79 6.75
N SER A 96 7.16 9.06 7.41
CA SER A 96 8.33 9.71 6.83
C SER A 96 9.59 8.98 7.26
N ARG A 97 10.57 8.91 6.36
CA ARG A 97 11.86 8.29 6.63
C ARG A 97 12.99 9.15 6.08
N THR A 98 13.86 9.60 6.98
CA THR A 98 15.13 10.23 6.58
C THR A 98 16.15 9.15 6.25
N ASN A 99 16.74 9.25 5.07
CA ASN A 99 17.84 8.41 4.61
C ASN A 99 19.17 9.12 4.89
N LEU A 100 20.03 8.51 5.73
CA LEU A 100 21.30 9.10 6.17
C LEU A 100 22.55 8.39 5.61
N ALA A 101 22.39 7.16 5.10
CA ALA A 101 23.51 6.32 4.69
C ALA A 101 24.00 6.57 3.26
N GLY A 102 23.28 7.41 2.50
CA GLY A 102 23.44 7.47 1.05
C GLY A 102 22.93 6.22 0.33
N LEU A 103 22.85 6.27 -1.00
CA LEU A 103 22.56 5.10 -1.84
C LEU A 103 23.51 5.06 -3.05
N ALA A 104 24.39 4.06 -3.10
CA ALA A 104 25.31 3.90 -4.22
C ALA A 104 24.57 3.65 -5.54
N SER A 105 25.22 3.93 -6.67
CA SER A 105 24.71 3.59 -8.01
C SER A 105 24.35 2.10 -8.10
N GLY A 106 23.18 1.79 -8.65
CA GLY A 106 22.61 0.45 -8.78
C GLY A 106 22.17 -0.20 -7.46
N ALA A 107 22.35 0.47 -6.33
CA ALA A 107 21.97 -0.06 -5.02
C ALA A 107 20.47 0.14 -4.75
N ARG A 108 19.96 -0.70 -3.86
CA ARG A 108 18.56 -0.72 -3.41
C ARG A 108 18.51 -0.80 -1.90
N TYR A 109 17.50 -0.18 -1.31
CA TYR A 109 17.07 -0.51 0.05
C TYR A 109 15.59 -0.88 0.09
N SER A 110 15.18 -1.47 1.20
CA SER A 110 13.77 -1.73 1.51
C SER A 110 13.49 -1.33 2.95
N TRP A 111 12.29 -0.83 3.18
CA TRP A 111 11.83 -0.41 4.50
C TRP A 111 10.43 -0.91 4.78
N GLN A 112 10.12 -1.12 6.05
CA GLN A 112 8.79 -1.47 6.52
C GLN A 112 8.45 -0.67 7.77
N THR A 113 7.18 -0.29 7.91
CA THR A 113 6.66 0.36 9.11
C THR A 113 5.17 0.09 9.28
N SER A 114 4.67 0.21 10.50
CA SER A 114 3.24 0.16 10.77
C SER A 114 2.72 1.58 10.96
N VAL A 115 1.59 1.90 10.35
CA VAL A 115 0.93 3.21 10.43
C VAL A 115 -0.54 3.06 10.80
N SER A 116 -1.08 4.08 11.46
CA SER A 116 -2.52 4.21 11.68
C SER A 116 -3.14 4.92 10.49
N LEU A 117 -4.07 4.27 9.82
CA LEU A 117 -4.83 4.85 8.72
C LEU A 117 -6.00 5.68 9.27
N PRO A 118 -6.39 6.78 8.60
CA PRO A 118 -7.60 7.48 8.95
C PRO A 118 -8.82 6.58 8.70
N GLY A 119 -9.87 6.67 9.53
CA GLY A 119 -11.04 5.79 9.42
C GLY A 119 -11.75 5.85 8.05
N VAL A 120 -11.64 6.96 7.32
CA VAL A 120 -12.14 7.11 5.95
C VAL A 120 -11.45 6.17 4.96
N ALA A 121 -10.25 5.68 5.24
CA ALA A 121 -9.54 4.72 4.39
C ALA A 121 -10.29 3.39 4.19
N LYS A 122 -11.25 3.08 5.08
CA LYS A 122 -12.16 1.93 4.94
C LYS A 122 -13.07 2.03 3.72
N THR A 123 -13.32 3.23 3.21
CA THR A 123 -14.15 3.44 2.02
C THR A 123 -13.35 3.41 0.71
N GLY A 124 -12.04 3.12 0.79
CA GLY A 124 -11.12 3.18 -0.34
C GLY A 124 -10.25 4.43 -0.29
N GLY A 125 -9.34 4.56 -1.26
CA GLY A 125 -8.34 5.62 -1.34
C GLY A 125 -7.03 5.08 -1.90
N PHE A 126 -5.97 5.87 -1.79
CA PHE A 126 -4.65 5.55 -2.31
C PHE A 126 -3.59 5.75 -1.23
N LEU A 127 -2.55 4.92 -1.28
CA LEU A 127 -1.28 5.24 -0.64
C LEU A 127 -0.35 5.83 -1.69
N LEU A 128 0.22 7.00 -1.38
CA LEU A 128 1.11 7.73 -2.26
C LEU A 128 2.51 7.75 -1.64
N LEU A 129 3.49 7.16 -2.31
CA LEU A 129 4.90 7.23 -1.93
C LEU A 129 5.60 8.27 -2.80
N TYR A 130 6.29 9.21 -2.16
CA TYR A 130 7.19 10.15 -2.80
C TYR A 130 8.59 10.01 -2.20
N VAL A 131 9.54 9.59 -3.02
CA VAL A 131 10.96 9.47 -2.71
C VAL A 131 11.62 10.83 -2.93
N ASP A 132 12.62 11.15 -2.11
CA ASP A 132 13.26 12.47 -2.11
C ASP A 132 12.26 13.64 -2.08
N ASN A 133 11.32 13.57 -1.13
CA ASN A 133 10.27 14.57 -0.96
C ASN A 133 10.80 15.97 -0.57
N ASN A 134 12.04 16.04 -0.11
CA ASN A 134 12.75 17.30 0.13
C ASN A 134 13.59 17.77 -1.07
N GLN A 135 13.53 17.06 -2.21
CA GLN A 135 14.09 17.43 -3.51
C GLN A 135 15.56 17.85 -3.42
N VAL A 136 16.37 17.06 -2.70
CA VAL A 136 17.79 17.40 -2.50
C VAL A 136 18.66 16.97 -3.67
N PHE A 137 18.20 16.02 -4.48
CA PHE A 137 18.88 15.63 -5.70
C PHE A 137 18.26 16.31 -6.91
N TRP A 138 19.11 16.68 -7.86
CA TRP A 138 18.66 16.99 -9.21
C TRP A 138 18.70 15.70 -10.01
N GLU A 139 17.57 15.30 -10.57
CA GLU A 139 17.41 14.02 -11.25
C GLU A 139 16.96 14.25 -12.70
N GLU A 140 17.30 13.34 -13.61
CA GLU A 140 16.91 13.50 -15.02
C GLU A 140 15.44 13.16 -15.22
N ILE A 141 14.93 12.22 -14.42
CA ILE A 141 13.55 11.80 -14.37
C ILE A 141 13.06 12.09 -12.95
N GLU A 142 12.15 13.04 -12.80
CA GLU A 142 11.59 13.38 -11.48
C GLU A 142 10.30 12.60 -11.20
N THR A 143 9.68 12.06 -12.25
CA THR A 143 8.37 11.41 -12.18
C THR A 143 8.41 9.99 -11.64
N ASP A 144 9.57 9.34 -11.62
CA ASP A 144 9.74 7.96 -11.15
C ASP A 144 10.06 7.87 -9.65
N ASN A 145 10.23 9.02 -8.98
CA ASN A 145 10.23 9.12 -7.52
C ASN A 145 8.86 8.86 -6.88
N PHE A 146 7.82 8.71 -7.68
CA PHE A 146 6.44 8.57 -7.24
C PHE A 146 5.86 7.20 -7.59
N ILE A 147 5.17 6.58 -6.62
CA ILE A 147 4.29 5.43 -6.82
C ILE A 147 3.00 5.66 -6.06
N ASP A 148 1.87 5.41 -6.71
CA ASP A 148 0.57 5.23 -6.07
C ASP A 148 0.22 3.74 -5.91
N LEU A 149 -0.54 3.43 -4.86
CA LEU A 149 -1.08 2.11 -4.61
C LEU A 149 -2.55 2.24 -4.18
N PRO A 150 -3.52 1.71 -4.96
CA PRO A 150 -4.89 1.61 -4.52
C PRO A 150 -4.98 0.85 -3.19
N LEU A 151 -5.49 1.50 -2.15
CA LEU A 151 -5.54 0.93 -0.82
C LEU A 151 -6.70 -0.06 -0.72
N ARG A 152 -6.36 -1.32 -0.44
CA ARG A 152 -7.33 -2.37 -0.13
C ARG A 152 -7.26 -2.68 1.35
N ILE A 153 -8.33 -2.36 2.07
CA ILE A 153 -8.49 -2.80 3.45
C ILE A 153 -9.33 -4.07 3.42
N THR A 154 -8.74 -5.18 3.84
CA THR A 154 -9.51 -6.42 3.96
C THR A 154 -10.48 -6.27 5.13
N PRO A 155 -11.77 -6.65 4.96
CA PRO A 155 -12.68 -6.76 6.08
C PRO A 155 -12.08 -7.61 7.19
N GLU A 156 -12.40 -7.29 8.44
CA GLU A 156 -12.05 -8.18 9.53
C GLU A 156 -12.68 -9.55 9.27
N LYS A 157 -11.89 -10.62 9.43
CA LYS A 157 -12.42 -11.97 9.32
C LYS A 157 -13.52 -12.12 10.37
N PRO A 158 -14.77 -12.49 9.99
CA PRO A 158 -15.82 -12.69 10.95
C PRO A 158 -15.35 -13.68 12.03
N GLY A 159 -15.61 -13.35 13.30
CA GLY A 159 -15.29 -14.22 14.42
C GLY A 159 -15.92 -15.61 14.24
N PRO A 160 -15.38 -16.65 14.92
CA PRO A 160 -15.95 -17.98 14.85
C PRO A 160 -17.41 -17.96 15.28
N THR A 161 -18.26 -18.63 14.52
CA THR A 161 -19.67 -18.84 14.88
C THR A 161 -19.97 -20.33 14.91
N TRP A 162 -20.67 -20.77 15.94
CA TRP A 162 -21.05 -22.17 16.07
C TRP A 162 -22.45 -22.32 16.70
N LEU A 163 -23.01 -23.52 16.59
CA LEU A 163 -24.30 -23.90 17.16
C LEU A 163 -24.08 -24.83 18.37
N THR A 164 -24.85 -24.64 19.43
CA THR A 164 -24.96 -25.57 20.55
C THR A 164 -26.42 -25.89 20.86
N GLU A 165 -26.64 -26.89 21.71
CA GLU A 165 -27.95 -27.27 22.24
C GLU A 165 -29.05 -27.51 21.19
N PRO A 166 -28.78 -28.21 20.05
CA PRO A 166 -29.81 -28.49 19.08
C PRO A 166 -30.91 -29.35 19.73
N ARG A 167 -32.14 -28.85 19.71
CA ARG A 167 -33.29 -29.51 20.30
C ARG A 167 -34.52 -29.38 19.40
N PHE A 168 -35.39 -30.37 19.47
CA PHE A 168 -36.69 -30.33 18.82
C PHE A 168 -37.77 -30.23 19.90
N MET A 169 -38.40 -29.07 20.00
CA MET A 169 -39.43 -28.78 20.99
C MET A 169 -40.65 -28.20 20.29
N ASN A 170 -41.85 -28.64 20.69
CA ASN A 170 -43.12 -28.15 20.14
C ASN A 170 -43.23 -28.25 18.60
N GLY A 171 -42.58 -29.24 17.99
CA GLY A 171 -42.59 -29.41 16.52
C GLY A 171 -41.61 -28.52 15.77
N ARG A 172 -40.70 -27.83 16.47
CA ARG A 172 -39.76 -26.86 15.90
C ARG A 172 -38.34 -27.14 16.34
N PHE A 173 -37.39 -26.87 15.46
CA PHE A 173 -35.97 -26.91 15.74
C PHE A 173 -35.58 -25.62 16.46
N GLN A 174 -34.85 -25.79 17.56
CA GLN A 174 -34.28 -24.70 18.34
C GLN A 174 -32.81 -25.00 18.62
N ALA A 175 -31.99 -23.96 18.72
CA ALA A 175 -30.59 -24.06 19.08
C ALA A 175 -30.09 -22.72 19.62
N SER A 176 -28.91 -22.72 20.24
CA SER A 176 -28.21 -21.50 20.67
C SER A 176 -27.05 -21.24 19.71
N LEU A 177 -27.00 -20.03 19.15
CA LEU A 177 -25.91 -19.56 18.30
C LEU A 177 -24.91 -18.81 19.15
N HIS A 178 -23.63 -19.05 18.88
CA HIS A 178 -22.52 -18.33 19.49
C HIS A 178 -21.77 -17.54 18.43
N GLY A 179 -21.31 -16.34 18.78
CA GLY A 179 -20.61 -15.44 17.89
C GLY A 179 -20.04 -14.21 18.61
N VAL A 180 -19.50 -13.26 17.85
CA VAL A 180 -18.98 -12.00 18.42
C VAL A 180 -20.07 -10.94 18.41
N ALA A 181 -20.20 -10.16 19.49
CA ALA A 181 -21.14 -9.05 19.55
C ALA A 181 -20.91 -8.05 18.40
N GLY A 182 -21.98 -7.64 17.72
CA GLY A 182 -21.98 -6.82 16.51
C GLY A 182 -21.84 -7.60 15.19
N GLN A 183 -21.39 -8.86 15.23
CA GLN A 183 -21.32 -9.71 14.05
C GLN A 183 -22.71 -10.00 13.50
N SER A 184 -22.86 -9.93 12.17
CA SER A 184 -24.11 -10.28 11.49
C SER A 184 -23.93 -11.51 10.61
N VAL A 185 -24.85 -12.46 10.74
CA VAL A 185 -24.86 -13.74 10.02
C VAL A 185 -26.23 -14.02 9.44
N VAL A 186 -26.30 -14.94 8.48
CA VAL A 186 -27.56 -15.52 8.00
C VAL A 186 -27.61 -16.99 8.35
N LEU A 187 -28.69 -17.35 9.05
CA LEU A 187 -29.04 -18.75 9.29
C LEU A 187 -29.67 -19.30 8.01
N GLN A 188 -29.06 -20.35 7.47
CA GLN A 188 -29.59 -21.07 6.33
C GLN A 188 -29.95 -22.50 6.71
N ALA A 189 -30.97 -23.04 6.04
CA ALA A 189 -31.34 -24.44 6.13
C ALA A 189 -31.36 -25.12 4.76
N SER A 190 -31.10 -26.42 4.73
CA SER A 190 -31.16 -27.23 3.52
C SER A 190 -31.71 -28.62 3.83
N THR A 191 -32.42 -29.23 2.88
CA THR A 191 -32.87 -30.63 2.97
C THR A 191 -31.98 -31.61 2.22
N ASN A 192 -31.04 -31.10 1.40
CA ASN A 192 -30.20 -31.93 0.53
C ASN A 192 -28.72 -31.52 0.49
N LEU A 193 -28.31 -30.55 1.34
CA LEU A 193 -26.96 -29.97 1.40
C LEU A 193 -26.51 -29.20 0.14
N ILE A 194 -27.38 -29.05 -0.85
CA ILE A 194 -27.11 -28.39 -2.13
C ILE A 194 -27.90 -27.08 -2.20
N ASP A 195 -29.22 -27.16 -2.02
CA ASP A 195 -30.12 -26.04 -2.05
C ASP A 195 -30.29 -25.47 -0.65
N TRP A 196 -29.79 -24.26 -0.43
CA TRP A 196 -29.81 -23.58 0.86
C TRP A 196 -30.80 -22.41 0.83
N GLU A 197 -31.76 -22.44 1.75
CA GLU A 197 -32.73 -21.37 1.96
C GLU A 197 -32.24 -20.47 3.09
N SER A 198 -32.21 -19.16 2.87
CA SER A 198 -31.98 -18.18 3.92
C SER A 198 -33.22 -18.03 4.80
N LEU A 199 -33.13 -18.50 6.05
CA LEU A 199 -34.23 -18.40 7.00
C LEU A 199 -34.31 -17.00 7.60
N ARG A 200 -33.18 -16.47 8.07
CA ARG A 200 -33.15 -15.19 8.81
C ARG A 200 -31.75 -14.59 8.88
N ALA A 201 -31.65 -13.27 8.76
CA ALA A 201 -30.47 -12.50 9.14
C ALA A 201 -30.50 -12.14 10.64
N LEU A 202 -29.37 -12.35 11.31
CA LEU A 202 -29.21 -12.22 12.75
C LEU A 202 -27.99 -11.35 13.04
N THR A 203 -28.12 -10.46 14.02
CA THR A 203 -26.99 -9.66 14.54
C THR A 203 -26.84 -9.98 16.01
N PHE A 204 -25.67 -10.48 16.38
CA PHE A 204 -25.31 -10.77 17.76
C PHE A 204 -25.30 -9.48 18.58
N GLN A 205 -26.23 -9.32 19.52
CA GLN A 205 -26.20 -8.21 20.49
C GLN A 205 -25.25 -8.53 21.66
N THR A 206 -25.13 -9.83 21.94
CA THR A 206 -24.28 -10.48 22.94
C THR A 206 -23.56 -11.64 22.27
N GLU A 207 -22.71 -12.37 22.99
CA GLU A 207 -21.97 -13.52 22.43
C GLU A 207 -22.87 -14.74 22.11
N GLU A 208 -24.12 -14.73 22.57
CA GLU A 208 -25.09 -15.82 22.38
C GLU A 208 -26.45 -15.30 21.89
N LEU A 209 -27.13 -16.11 21.07
CA LEU A 209 -28.48 -15.85 20.55
C LEU A 209 -29.26 -17.15 20.33
N ASP A 210 -30.44 -17.26 20.93
CA ASP A 210 -31.34 -18.38 20.65
C ASP A 210 -32.04 -18.24 19.29
N ILE A 211 -32.15 -19.36 18.58
CA ILE A 211 -32.85 -19.45 17.30
C ILE A 211 -33.94 -20.50 17.31
N GLU A 212 -34.93 -20.29 16.45
CA GLU A 212 -36.00 -21.23 16.15
C GLU A 212 -36.24 -21.26 14.63
N ASP A 213 -36.31 -22.47 14.05
CA ASP A 213 -36.84 -22.69 12.69
C ASP A 213 -38.31 -23.12 12.79
N ILE A 214 -39.22 -22.17 12.55
CA ILE A 214 -40.66 -22.41 12.57
C ILE A 214 -41.13 -23.36 11.46
N ASN A 215 -40.35 -23.49 10.39
CA ASN A 215 -40.67 -24.30 9.22
C ASN A 215 -40.05 -25.70 9.29
N SER A 216 -39.40 -26.06 10.39
CA SER A 216 -38.75 -27.37 10.55
C SER A 216 -39.73 -28.53 10.86
N GLY A 217 -41.03 -28.27 10.94
CA GLY A 217 -42.05 -29.27 11.29
C GLY A 217 -42.38 -30.30 10.20
N GLY A 218 -41.67 -30.28 9.06
CA GLY A 218 -41.85 -31.21 7.95
C GLY A 218 -41.24 -32.59 8.17
N SER A 219 -41.52 -33.53 7.27
CA SER A 219 -41.02 -34.91 7.31
C SER A 219 -39.56 -35.11 6.86
N ALA A 220 -38.92 -34.05 6.34
CA ALA A 220 -37.55 -34.11 5.85
C ALA A 220 -36.56 -33.57 6.90
N PRO A 221 -35.47 -34.28 7.21
CA PRO A 221 -34.41 -33.73 8.04
C PRO A 221 -33.81 -32.49 7.38
N ARG A 222 -33.47 -31.49 8.19
CA ARG A 222 -32.82 -30.25 7.76
C ARG A 222 -31.41 -30.16 8.31
N PHE A 223 -30.52 -29.63 7.49
CA PHE A 223 -29.18 -29.22 7.85
C PHE A 223 -29.17 -27.70 8.03
N TYR A 224 -28.36 -27.21 8.96
CA TYR A 224 -28.26 -25.78 9.27
C TYR A 224 -26.82 -25.31 9.11
N ARG A 225 -26.63 -24.10 8.61
CA ARG A 225 -25.33 -23.42 8.61
C ARG A 225 -25.51 -21.93 8.88
N LEU A 226 -24.42 -21.32 9.32
CA LEU A 226 -24.29 -19.87 9.45
C LEU A 226 -23.32 -19.40 8.38
N ILE A 227 -23.69 -18.33 7.69
CA ILE A 227 -22.80 -17.63 6.77
C ILE A 227 -22.69 -16.16 7.19
N PRO A 228 -21.52 -15.51 7.06
CA PRO A 228 -21.40 -14.08 7.27
C PRO A 228 -22.37 -13.31 6.36
N LEU A 229 -23.05 -12.30 6.88
CA LEU A 229 -23.98 -11.49 6.09
C LEU A 229 -23.28 -10.78 4.91
N SER A 230 -21.98 -10.47 5.07
CA SER A 230 -21.14 -9.88 4.03
C SER A 230 -20.86 -10.79 2.83
N GLU A 231 -21.14 -12.10 2.94
CA GLU A 231 -20.94 -13.09 1.87
C GLU A 231 -22.22 -13.38 1.09
N LEU A 232 -23.32 -12.67 1.37
CA LEU A 232 -24.53 -12.70 0.56
C LEU A 232 -24.49 -11.53 -0.42
N ASP A 233 -24.30 -11.86 -1.70
CA ASP A 233 -24.41 -10.93 -2.83
C ASP A 233 -25.80 -10.31 -2.97
#